data_AF-A0A447T4M1-F1
#
_entry.id   AF-A0A447T4M1-F1
#
_cell.length_a   1.000
_cell.length_b   1.000
_cell.length_c   1.000
_cell.angle_alpha   90.00
_cell.angle_beta   90.00
_cell.angle_gamma   90.00
#
_symmetry.space_group_name_H-M   'P 1'
#
loop_
_entity.id
_entity.type
_entity.pdbx_description
1 polymer ?
#
loop_
_entity_poly.entity_id
_entity_poly.type
_entity_poly.pdbx_seq_one_letter_code
_entity_poly.pdbx_strand_id
1 'polypeptide(L)'
;MNADHLEFFKERLLQMQQELLVNANATANHLQEQEATPDPADRATLEEEYALELRTRDRERKLLQKIQASIRQIEDGSYGFCEDTGEPSA
;
A
#
# COMPACT_ATOMS: atom_id res chain seq x y z
N MET A 1 -10.59 2.11 -23.09
CA MET A 1 -9.20 2.44 -22.72
C MET A 1 -8.28 2.06 -23.89
N ASN A 2 -7.30 2.88 -24.27
CA ASN A 2 -6.33 2.55 -25.35
C ASN A 2 -5.06 1.91 -24.75
N ALA A 3 -4.28 1.18 -25.55
CA ALA A 3 -3.05 0.50 -25.14
C ALA A 3 -2.05 1.45 -24.47
N ASP A 4 -1.84 2.63 -25.05
CA ASP A 4 -0.92 3.65 -24.50
C ASP A 4 -1.34 4.14 -23.11
N HIS A 5 -2.65 4.23 -22.85
CA HIS A 5 -3.16 4.61 -21.54
C HIS A 5 -2.98 3.49 -20.51
N LEU A 6 -3.18 2.23 -20.92
CA LEU A 6 -2.98 1.07 -20.04
C LEU A 6 -1.51 0.93 -19.65
N GLU A 7 -0.58 1.15 -20.58
CA GLU A 7 0.85 1.16 -20.30
C GLU A 7 1.22 2.26 -19.30
N PHE A 8 0.73 3.49 -19.51
CA PHE A 8 0.91 4.59 -18.56
C PHE A 8 0.39 4.25 -17.15
N PHE A 9 -0.82 3.70 -17.03
CA PHE A 9 -1.37 3.30 -15.73
C PHE A 9 -0.56 2.16 -15.10
N LYS A 10 -0.10 1.19 -15.88
CA LYS A 10 0.74 0.09 -15.40
C LYS A 10 2.05 0.62 -14.82
N GLU A 11 2.76 1.50 -15.53
CA GLU A 11 3.98 2.12 -15.03
C GLU A 11 3.75 2.90 -13.75
N ARG A 12 2.66 3.68 -13.69
CA ARG A 12 2.31 4.44 -12.48
C ARG A 12 2.01 3.53 -11.30
N LEU A 13 1.29 2.43 -11.51
CA LEU A 13 0.97 1.45 -10.47
C LEU A 13 2.22 0.71 -9.97
N LEU A 14 3.15 0.37 -10.87
CA LEU A 14 4.44 -0.23 -10.51
C LEU A 14 5.29 0.72 -9.68
N GLN A 15 5.34 2.00 -10.05
CA GLN A 15 6.03 3.02 -9.26
C GLN A 15 5.42 3.14 -7.85
N MET A 16 4.09 3.24 -7.74
CA MET A 16 3.39 3.31 -6.45
C MET A 16 3.62 2.05 -5.60
N GLN A 17 3.65 0.87 -6.22
CA GLN A 17 3.99 -0.37 -5.53
C GLN A 17 5.40 -0.31 -4.94
N GLN A 18 6.38 0.15 -5.72
CA GLN A 18 7.76 0.26 -5.24
C GLN A 18 7.89 1.27 -4.10
N GLU A 19 7.25 2.43 -4.20
CA GLU A 19 7.23 3.45 -3.14
C GLU A 19 6.63 2.90 -1.84
N LEU A 20 5.50 2.19 -1.91
CA LEU A 20 4.89 1.55 -0.73
C LEU A 20 5.80 0.50 -0.09
N LEU A 21 6.51 -0.30 -0.88
CA LEU A 21 7.43 -1.31 -0.37
C LEU A 21 8.65 -0.67 0.31
N VAL A 22 9.17 0.43 -0.24
CA VAL A 22 10.27 1.19 0.39
C VAL A 22 9.82 1.79 1.71
N ASN A 23 8.64 2.43 1.73
CA ASN A 23 8.08 3.02 2.95
C ASN A 23 7.84 1.96 4.02
N ALA A 24 7.25 0.82 3.67
CA ALA A 24 6.99 -0.28 4.60
C ALA A 24 8.27 -0.85 5.23
N ASN A 25 9.38 -0.90 4.47
CA ASN A 25 10.67 -1.31 5.03
C ASN A 25 11.26 -0.26 5.97
N ALA A 26 11.15 1.03 5.63
CA ALA A 26 11.64 2.12 6.47
C ALA A 26 10.91 2.18 7.82
N THR A 27 9.58 2.07 7.82
CA THR A 27 8.78 2.08 9.04
C THR A 27 8.96 0.82 9.88
N ALA A 28 9.16 -0.35 9.27
CA ALA A 28 9.49 -1.57 9.99
C ALA A 28 10.82 -1.44 10.79
N ASN A 29 11.83 -0.80 10.21
CA ASN A 29 13.09 -0.53 10.91
C ASN A 29 12.88 0.46 12.06
N HIS A 30 12.08 1.52 11.85
CA HIS A 30 11.78 2.50 12.89
C HIS A 30 11.08 1.88 14.11
N LEU A 31 10.13 0.97 13.87
CA LEU A 31 9.44 0.21 14.92
C LEU A 31 10.40 -0.65 15.76
N GLN A 32 11.39 -1.29 15.12
CA GLN A 32 12.41 -2.07 15.84
C GLN A 32 13.32 -1.20 16.71
N GLU A 33 13.63 0.03 16.29
CA GLU A 33 14.43 0.97 17.06
C GLU A 33 13.67 1.50 18.29
N GLN A 34 12.36 1.76 18.17
CA GLN A 34 11.53 2.27 19.27
C GLN A 34 11.30 1.27 20.42
N GLU A 35 11.28 -0.04 20.14
CA GLU A 35 11.11 -1.09 21.17
C GLU A 35 12.27 -1.14 22.20
N ALA A 36 13.40 -0.49 21.92
CA ALA A 36 14.60 -0.53 22.77
C ALA A 36 14.59 0.47 23.95
N THR A 37 13.51 1.23 24.16
CA THR A 37 13.48 2.35 25.11
C THR A 37 13.06 1.90 26.54
N PRO A 38 13.85 2.17 27.62
CA PRO A 38 13.63 1.50 28.91
C PRO A 38 12.79 2.25 29.96
N ASP A 39 12.42 3.53 29.75
CA ASP A 39 11.77 4.33 30.81
C ASP A 39 10.24 4.12 30.87
N PRO A 40 9.67 3.77 32.04
CA PRO A 40 8.22 3.65 32.23
C PRO A 40 7.40 4.90 31.90
N ALA A 41 7.97 6.10 32.01
CA ALA A 41 7.26 7.36 31.73
C ALA A 41 6.95 7.54 30.24
N ASP A 42 7.82 7.04 29.35
CA ASP A 42 7.66 7.16 27.90
C ASP A 42 6.84 6.01 27.31
N ARG A 43 6.60 4.95 28.08
CA ARG A 43 5.94 3.73 27.62
C ARG A 43 4.53 3.98 27.09
N ALA A 44 3.74 4.83 27.75
CA ALA A 44 2.38 5.13 27.32
C ALA A 44 2.34 5.87 25.97
N THR A 45 3.24 6.84 25.79
CA THR A 45 3.37 7.59 24.53
C THR A 45 3.82 6.67 23.39
N LEU A 46 4.82 5.82 23.64
CA LEU A 46 5.33 4.86 22.67
C LEU A 46 4.26 3.83 22.25
N GLU A 47 3.47 3.32 23.18
CA GLU A 47 2.36 2.39 22.89
C GLU A 47 1.31 3.04 21.97
N GLU A 48 1.02 4.33 22.14
CA GLU A 48 0.08 5.07 21.28
C GLU A 48 0.65 5.29 19.88
N GLU A 49 1.91 5.72 19.77
CA GLU A 49 2.61 5.88 18.49
C GLU A 49 2.65 4.55 17.71
N TYR A 50 3.00 3.46 18.39
CA TYR A 50 3.02 2.12 17.82
C TYR A 50 1.64 1.70 17.29
N ALA A 51 0.57 1.97 18.04
CA ALA A 51 -0.79 1.66 17.62
C ALA A 51 -1.22 2.46 16.37
N LEU A 52 -0.81 3.72 16.26
CA LEU A 52 -1.06 4.54 15.06
C LEU A 52 -0.28 4.02 13.87
N GLU A 53 0.99 3.67 14.06
CA GLU A 53 1.87 3.16 13.01
C GLU A 53 1.36 1.83 12.45
N LEU A 54 0.95 0.89 13.31
CA LEU A 54 0.34 -0.38 12.90
C LEU A 54 -0.90 -0.18 12.05
N ARG A 55 -1.77 0.77 12.39
CA ARG A 55 -2.98 1.10 11.60
C ARG A 55 -2.62 1.66 10.23
N THR A 56 -1.57 2.47 10.14
CA THR A 56 -1.06 2.98 8.87
C THR A 56 -0.52 1.85 8.00
N ARG A 57 0.31 0.96 8.56
CA ARG A 57 0.83 -0.22 7.85
C ARG A 57 -0.28 -1.12 7.32
N ASP A 58 -1.34 -1.33 8.09
CA ASP A 58 -2.46 -2.16 7.65
C ASP A 58 -3.23 -1.54 6.47
N ARG A 59 -3.32 -0.21 6.42
CA ARG A 59 -3.90 0.51 5.27
C ARG A 59 -2.99 0.41 4.04
N GLU A 60 -1.69 0.59 4.21
CA GLU A 60 -0.71 0.45 3.13
C GLU A 60 -0.69 -0.96 2.56
N ARG A 61 -0.77 -2.00 3.41
CA ARG A 61 -0.88 -3.39 2.99
C ARG A 61 -2.12 -3.63 2.13
N LYS A 62 -3.28 -3.10 2.54
CA LYS A 62 -4.53 -3.21 1.76
C LYS A 62 -4.41 -2.45 0.44
N LEU A 63 -3.78 -1.28 0.44
CA LEU A 63 -3.53 -0.51 -0.79
C LEU A 63 -2.61 -1.27 -1.76
N LEU A 64 -1.54 -1.87 -1.25
CA LEU A 64 -0.62 -2.70 -2.03
C LEU A 64 -1.35 -3.88 -2.69
N GLN A 65 -2.23 -4.56 -1.96
CA GLN A 65 -3.06 -5.64 -2.51
C GLN A 65 -3.95 -5.14 -3.66
N LYS A 66 -4.56 -3.96 -3.52
CA LYS A 66 -5.38 -3.34 -4.58
C LYS A 66 -4.54 -3.00 -5.81
N ILE A 67 -3.35 -2.40 -5.62
CA ILE A 67 -2.44 -2.08 -6.72
C ILE A 67 -2.02 -3.36 -7.47
N GLN A 68 -1.67 -4.43 -6.75
CA GLN A 68 -1.35 -5.72 -7.37
C GLN A 68 -2.52 -6.37 -8.10
N ALA A 69 -3.76 -6.15 -7.64
CA ALA A 69 -4.96 -6.60 -8.35
C ALA A 69 -5.16 -5.78 -9.63
N SER A 70 -5.05 -4.46 -9.56
CA SER A 70 -5.14 -3.56 -10.71
C SER A 70 -4.10 -3.87 -11.79
N ILE A 71 -2.84 -4.15 -11.41
CA ILE A 71 -1.80 -4.56 -12.36
C ILE A 71 -2.20 -5.86 -13.07
N ARG A 72 -2.72 -6.85 -12.34
CA ARG A 72 -3.20 -8.12 -12.93
C ARG A 72 -4.36 -7.90 -13.90
N GLN A 73 -5.32 -7.06 -13.53
CA GLN A 73 -6.43 -6.68 -14.40
C GLN A 73 -5.94 -5.98 -15.69
N ILE A 74 -4.85 -5.20 -15.62
CA ILE A 74 -4.27 -4.59 -16.83
C ILE A 74 -3.66 -5.67 -17.73
N GLU A 75 -2.97 -6.64 -17.14
CA GLU A 75 -2.30 -7.73 -17.87
C GLU A 75 -3.28 -8.72 -18.50
N ASP A 76 -4.40 -9.01 -17.85
CA ASP A 76 -5.45 -9.89 -18.38
C ASP A 76 -6.48 -9.17 -19.27
N GLY A 77 -6.41 -7.83 -19.35
CA GLY A 77 -7.29 -7.00 -20.18
C GLY A 77 -8.65 -6.66 -19.55
N SER A 78 -8.90 -7.04 -18.29
CA SER A 78 -10.13 -6.72 -17.55
C SER A 78 -10.09 -5.38 -16.81
N TYR A 79 -9.00 -4.62 -16.91
CA TYR A 79 -8.87 -3.33 -16.25
C TYR A 79 -9.87 -2.30 -16.76
N GLY A 80 -10.52 -1.62 -15.81
CA GLY A 80 -11.52 -0.61 -16.11
C GLY A 80 -12.92 -1.19 -16.36
N PHE A 81 -13.18 -2.43 -15.95
CA PHE A 81 -14.51 -3.02 -15.91
C PHE A 81 -14.91 -3.35 -14.47
N CYS A 82 -16.17 -3.12 -14.13
CA CYS A 82 -16.74 -3.47 -12.83
C CYS A 82 -16.76 -5.01 -12.69
N GLU A 83 -16.18 -5.55 -11.60
CA GLU A 83 -16.17 -7.00 -11.36
C GLU A 83 -17.58 -7.59 -11.17
N ASP A 84 -18.55 -6.77 -10.73
CA ASP A 84 -19.93 -7.20 -10.47
C ASP A 84 -20.84 -7.11 -11.72
N THR A 85 -20.60 -6.13 -12.60
CA THR A 85 -21.51 -5.83 -13.73
C THR A 85 -20.87 -5.99 -15.11
N GLY A 86 -19.53 -6.05 -15.20
CA GLY A 86 -18.79 -6.05 -16.45
C GLY A 86 -18.89 -4.74 -17.24
N GLU A 87 -19.46 -3.69 -16.66
CA GLU A 87 -19.57 -2.37 -17.29
C GLU A 87 -18.27 -1.59 -17.14
N PRO A 88 -17.93 -0.68 -18.08
CA PRO A 88 -16.78 0.19 -17.94
C PRO A 88 -16.88 1.01 -16.64
N SER A 89 -15.87 0.93 -15.77
CA SER A 89 -15.77 1.81 -14.60
C SER A 89 -15.54 3.24 -15.13
N ALA A 90 -16.51 4.12 -14.87
CA ALA A 90 -16.50 5.52 -15.29
C ALA A 90 -15.26 6.29 -14.81
#